data_AF-A0A7V5FPY3-F1
#
_entry.id   AF-A0A7V5FPY3-F1
#
_cell.length_a   1.000
_cell.length_b   1.000
_cell.length_c   1.000
_cell.angle_alpha   90.00
_cell.angle_beta   90.00
_cell.angle_gamma   90.00
#
_symmetry.space_group_name_H-M   'P 1'
#
loop_
_entity.id
_entity.type
_entity.pdbx_description
1 polymer ?
#
loop_
_entity_poly.entity_id
_entity_poly.type
_entity_poly.pdbx_seq_one_letter_code
_entity_poly.pdbx_strand_id
1 'polypeptide(L)'
;METAKLKKFAQFARRSLIDQVSAKLKLVLAEGSAARRENAEAVKRLEEQINAHGESQVIERIAYIWFNRFCALRFMDVKRYTRIAVVSPAEGQFQPEILAEAKMGHIDEGMVGDKIRQQIFGLLDGKTPSRDPQGEAYRLLVVGACNHWHRAMPFLFQRIADYTELLMPDDLLSGNSILAYTREAMTPDVCKDVEVIGWLYQFYISEKKDEVFAGLKKRKKIVPQDIPAATQLFTPHWIVRYLVENSLGRLWMLNHPGSKLIERMDYYIKPEPQIDTDGHRLKNNKKDICVDPCESVVKISSPEEIRICDPACGSGHMLTYAFDLLYAIYEEEGYEPAEIPSLILTHNLYGIEIDERAGELAAFALTMKARTKQRRFFRKKVQPNICVLEKIEFSESELKEYMTFVGRDLFTAPLQTTLRQFEEADNFGSLIRPAVTNVSEMLKILESKNVSGQLFLSMTHKKVLQVLRQADYLSPKYHVVIANPPYMGGGGMNGRLKVFSKNVYPNSRADLFSMF
;
A
#
# COMPACT_ATOMS: atom_id res chain seq x y z
N MET A 1 -3.30 -19.12 13.09
CA MET A 1 -2.02 -18.39 13.20
C MET A 1 -1.83 -17.93 14.64
N GLU A 2 -0.68 -18.18 15.27
CA GLU A 2 -0.38 -17.64 16.62
C GLU A 2 -0.08 -16.13 16.54
N THR A 3 -1.11 -15.30 16.70
CA THR A 3 -0.99 -13.83 16.57
C THR A 3 -0.23 -13.17 17.72
N ALA A 4 -0.16 -13.81 18.89
CA ALA A 4 0.46 -13.22 20.08
C ALA A 4 1.98 -12.99 19.92
N LYS A 5 2.70 -13.93 19.29
CA LYS A 5 4.15 -13.79 19.02
C LYS A 5 4.39 -12.69 17.99
N LEU A 6 3.61 -12.66 16.91
CA LEU A 6 3.64 -11.60 15.90
C LEU A 6 3.40 -10.22 16.51
N LYS A 7 2.42 -10.11 17.42
CA LYS A 7 2.12 -8.85 18.09
C LYS A 7 3.28 -8.37 18.94
N LYS A 8 3.85 -9.24 19.79
CA LYS A 8 5.01 -8.90 20.62
C LYS A 8 6.20 -8.46 19.77
N PHE A 9 6.48 -9.18 18.69
CA PHE A 9 7.54 -8.83 17.74
C PHE A 9 7.30 -7.47 17.11
N ALA A 10 6.12 -7.21 16.54
CA ALA A 10 5.86 -5.96 15.82
C ALA A 10 5.92 -4.72 16.75
N GLN A 11 5.45 -4.84 17.99
CA GLN A 11 5.58 -3.79 19.01
C GLN A 11 7.04 -3.56 19.42
N PHE A 12 7.79 -4.64 19.64
CA PHE A 12 9.24 -4.56 19.88
C PHE A 12 9.98 -3.89 18.71
N ALA A 13 9.69 -4.34 17.49
CA ALA A 13 10.30 -3.85 16.26
C ALA A 13 10.07 -2.35 16.09
N ARG A 14 8.86 -1.86 16.34
CA ARG A 14 8.55 -0.42 16.30
C ARG A 14 9.44 0.38 17.24
N ARG A 15 9.45 0.03 18.53
CA ARG A 15 10.24 0.75 19.54
C ARG A 15 11.72 0.69 19.20
N SER A 16 12.22 -0.50 18.92
CA SER A 16 13.64 -0.71 18.60
C SER A 16 14.08 0.04 17.34
N LEU A 17 13.27 0.05 16.27
CA LEU A 17 13.64 0.74 15.04
C LEU A 17 13.58 2.25 15.20
N ILE A 18 12.59 2.78 15.92
CA ILE A 18 12.51 4.22 16.25
C ILE A 18 13.76 4.65 17.03
N ASP A 19 14.15 3.88 18.06
CA ASP A 19 15.33 4.20 18.88
C ASP A 19 16.63 4.16 18.05
N GLN A 20 16.80 3.13 17.23
CA GLN A 20 17.99 2.98 16.38
C GLN A 20 18.07 4.07 15.30
N VAL A 21 16.95 4.38 14.64
CA VAL A 21 16.88 5.45 13.64
C VAL A 21 17.14 6.81 14.30
N SER A 22 16.60 7.06 15.49
CA SER A 22 16.84 8.30 16.24
C SER A 22 18.32 8.45 16.62
N ALA A 23 18.95 7.40 17.15
CA ALA A 23 20.37 7.42 17.47
C ALA A 23 21.22 7.70 16.23
N LYS A 24 20.89 7.05 15.11
CA LYS A 24 21.61 7.22 13.85
C LYS A 24 21.42 8.60 13.23
N LEU A 25 20.22 9.16 13.34
CA LEU A 25 19.94 10.51 12.88
C LEU A 25 20.86 11.53 13.54
N LYS A 26 21.05 11.43 14.85
CA LYS A 26 21.98 12.30 15.60
C LYS A 26 23.42 12.17 15.08
N LEU A 27 23.88 10.96 14.79
CA LEU A 27 25.22 10.71 14.25
C LEU A 27 25.39 11.25 12.82
N VAL A 28 24.39 11.08 11.97
CA VAL A 28 24.39 11.53 10.57
C VAL A 28 24.38 13.07 10.50
N LEU A 29 23.57 13.72 11.33
CA LEU A 29 23.45 15.18 11.35
C LEU A 29 24.55 15.90 12.14
N ALA A 30 25.35 15.19 12.93
CA ALA A 30 26.46 15.79 13.69
C ALA A 30 27.40 16.61 12.79
N GLU A 31 27.94 17.70 13.35
CA GLU A 31 28.91 18.53 12.66
C GLU A 31 30.17 17.71 12.34
N GLY A 32 30.63 17.77 11.09
CA GLY A 32 31.79 17.00 10.64
C GLY A 32 31.58 15.47 10.55
N SER A 33 30.34 14.99 10.55
CA SER A 33 30.04 13.56 10.36
C SER A 33 30.59 13.04 9.02
N ALA A 34 30.94 11.75 8.96
CA ALA A 34 31.36 11.11 7.70
C ALA A 34 30.24 11.19 6.64
N ALA A 35 28.97 11.04 7.06
CA ALA A 35 27.81 11.15 6.19
C ALA A 35 27.73 12.53 5.49
N ARG A 36 28.02 13.64 6.19
CA ARG A 36 28.05 14.98 5.58
C ARG A 36 29.17 15.14 4.54
N ARG A 37 30.30 14.44 4.72
CA ARG A 37 31.43 14.48 3.77
C ARG A 37 31.21 13.58 2.55
N GLU A 38 30.72 12.37 2.79
CA GLU A 38 30.63 11.32 1.77
C GLU A 38 29.29 11.33 1.02
N ASN A 39 28.22 11.81 1.65
CA ASN A 39 26.85 11.78 1.14
C ASN A 39 26.13 13.12 1.36
N ALA A 40 26.78 14.24 1.03
CA ALA A 40 26.28 15.60 1.31
C ALA A 40 24.86 15.86 0.77
N GLU A 41 24.56 15.38 -0.44
CA GLU A 41 23.23 15.57 -1.05
C GLU A 41 22.13 14.82 -0.30
N ALA A 42 22.40 13.58 0.14
CA ALA A 42 21.49 12.79 0.94
C ALA A 42 21.22 13.44 2.31
N VAL A 43 22.25 13.99 2.95
CA VAL A 43 22.07 14.71 4.22
C VAL A 43 21.25 15.98 4.03
N LYS A 44 21.47 16.72 2.95
CA LYS A 44 20.67 17.91 2.64
C LYS A 44 19.19 17.57 2.46
N ARG A 45 18.89 16.51 1.71
CA ARG A 45 17.50 16.04 1.52
C ARG A 45 16.88 15.55 2.83
N LEU A 46 17.66 14.92 3.71
CA LEU A 46 17.21 14.56 5.06
C LEU A 46 16.80 15.79 5.87
N GLU A 47 17.62 16.84 5.85
CA GLU A 47 17.32 18.12 6.53
C GLU A 47 16.08 18.79 5.95
N GLU A 48 15.91 18.78 4.63
CA GLU A 48 14.71 19.28 3.95
C GLU A 48 13.44 18.54 4.42
N GLN A 49 13.49 17.20 4.54
CA GLN A 49 12.38 16.41 5.06
C GLN A 49 12.07 16.71 6.53
N ILE A 50 13.10 16.90 7.36
CA ILE A 50 12.94 17.26 8.77
C ILE A 50 12.31 18.65 8.91
N ASN A 51 12.71 19.60 8.08
CA ASN A 51 12.13 20.94 8.07
C ASN A 51 10.67 20.94 7.61
N ALA A 52 10.31 20.09 6.65
CA ALA A 52 8.96 20.00 6.10
C ALA A 52 7.97 19.26 7.02
N HIS A 53 8.42 18.16 7.66
CA HIS A 53 7.53 17.22 8.36
C HIS A 53 7.82 17.11 9.87
N GLY A 54 8.97 17.60 10.33
CA GLY A 54 9.43 17.46 11.70
C GLY A 54 10.21 16.17 11.94
N GLU A 55 11.17 16.23 12.86
CA GLU A 55 12.12 15.14 13.16
C GLU A 55 11.42 13.83 13.52
N SER A 56 10.47 13.87 14.45
CA SER A 56 9.76 12.66 14.92
C SER A 56 9.01 11.95 13.81
N GLN A 57 8.40 12.69 12.87
CA GLN A 57 7.69 12.09 11.74
C GLN A 57 8.65 11.42 10.77
N VAL A 58 9.80 12.05 10.50
CA VAL A 58 10.85 11.47 9.65
C VAL A 58 11.40 10.19 10.27
N ILE A 59 11.67 10.18 11.58
CA ILE A 59 12.11 8.97 12.31
C ILE A 59 11.07 7.86 12.19
N GLU A 60 9.80 8.15 12.48
CA GLU A 60 8.72 7.16 12.40
C GLU A 60 8.56 6.59 10.99
N ARG A 61 8.62 7.44 9.96
CA ARG A 61 8.51 7.04 8.55
C ARG A 61 9.66 6.12 8.16
N ILE A 62 10.89 6.45 8.53
CA ILE A 62 12.07 5.65 8.17
C ILE A 62 12.13 4.32 8.92
N ALA A 63 11.82 4.33 10.23
CA ALA A 63 11.71 3.11 11.03
C ALA A 63 10.70 2.15 10.39
N TYR A 64 9.57 2.71 9.94
CA TYR A 64 8.55 1.95 9.25
C TYR A 64 9.01 1.38 7.90
N ILE A 65 9.65 2.19 7.05
CA ILE A 65 10.18 1.76 5.75
C ILE A 65 11.07 0.53 5.92
N TRP A 66 11.97 0.55 6.90
CA TRP A 66 12.85 -0.58 7.18
C TRP A 66 12.10 -1.79 7.74
N PHE A 67 11.15 -1.60 8.66
CA PHE A 67 10.29 -2.68 9.14
C PHE A 67 9.60 -3.43 8.00
N ASN A 68 8.95 -2.68 7.11
CA ASN A 68 8.23 -3.19 5.95
C ASN A 68 9.14 -3.97 5.01
N ARG A 69 10.29 -3.39 4.65
CA ARG A 69 11.27 -4.01 3.74
C ARG A 69 11.82 -5.30 4.33
N PHE A 70 12.16 -5.31 5.62
CA PHE A 70 12.64 -6.53 6.28
C PHE A 70 11.58 -7.63 6.32
N CYS A 71 10.33 -7.29 6.64
CA CYS A 71 9.23 -8.24 6.61
C CYS A 71 8.97 -8.79 5.20
N ALA A 72 8.99 -7.92 4.19
CA ALA A 72 8.81 -8.31 2.79
C ALA A 72 9.94 -9.21 2.28
N LEU A 73 11.20 -8.83 2.50
CA LEU A 73 12.36 -9.64 2.14
C LEU A 73 12.32 -11.01 2.84
N ARG A 74 11.99 -11.03 4.14
CA ARG A 74 11.83 -12.29 4.88
C ARG A 74 10.70 -13.15 4.31
N PHE A 75 9.54 -12.56 4.01
CA PHE A 75 8.44 -13.30 3.38
C PHE A 75 8.87 -13.92 2.04
N MET A 76 9.58 -13.15 1.23
CA MET A 76 10.09 -13.62 -0.07
C MET A 76 11.11 -14.75 0.07
N ASP A 77 12.00 -14.68 1.07
CA ASP A 77 12.94 -15.77 1.38
C ASP A 77 12.18 -17.06 1.78
N VAL A 78 11.20 -16.95 2.68
CA VAL A 78 10.39 -18.11 3.11
C VAL A 78 9.66 -18.74 1.93
N LYS A 79 9.11 -17.92 1.04
CA LYS A 79 8.42 -18.37 -0.17
C LYS A 79 9.37 -18.82 -1.29
N ARG A 80 10.69 -18.70 -1.11
CA ARG A 80 11.74 -18.97 -2.11
C ARG A 80 11.51 -18.18 -3.41
N TYR A 81 11.09 -16.93 -3.25
CA TYR A 81 10.91 -15.97 -4.35
C TYR A 81 12.23 -15.27 -4.69
N THR A 82 13.12 -15.17 -3.71
CA THR A 82 14.55 -14.87 -3.85
C THR A 82 15.32 -16.16 -4.16
N ARG A 83 16.34 -16.08 -5.02
CA ARG A 83 17.21 -17.24 -5.33
C ARG A 83 18.23 -17.49 -4.21
N ILE A 84 18.83 -16.40 -3.75
CA ILE A 84 19.73 -16.33 -2.60
C ILE A 84 18.98 -15.54 -1.54
N ALA A 85 18.77 -16.13 -0.36
CA ALA A 85 18.00 -15.49 0.68
C ALA A 85 18.71 -14.24 1.23
N VAL A 86 17.96 -13.15 1.37
CA VAL A 86 18.52 -11.84 1.75
C VAL A 86 18.59 -11.68 3.27
N VAL A 87 17.53 -12.07 3.97
CA VAL A 87 17.39 -11.97 5.43
C VAL A 87 17.67 -13.30 6.11
N SER A 88 17.39 -14.39 5.40
CA SER A 88 17.38 -15.74 5.97
C SER A 88 18.71 -16.45 5.73
N PRO A 89 19.18 -17.28 6.68
CA PRO A 89 20.32 -18.15 6.45
C PRO A 89 19.93 -19.34 5.56
N ALA A 90 20.94 -19.95 4.93
CA ALA A 90 20.81 -21.28 4.35
C ALA A 90 20.59 -22.33 5.46
N GLU A 91 20.10 -23.51 5.08
CA GLU A 91 19.85 -24.61 6.03
C GLU A 91 21.15 -25.01 6.76
N GLY A 92 21.08 -25.10 8.10
CA GLY A 92 22.24 -25.39 8.94
C GLY A 92 23.23 -24.24 9.14
N GLN A 93 22.94 -23.04 8.61
CA GLN A 93 23.78 -21.85 8.77
C GLN A 93 23.12 -20.81 9.70
N PHE A 94 23.94 -19.87 10.19
CA PHE A 94 23.47 -18.77 11.05
C PHE A 94 23.48 -17.41 10.35
N GLN A 95 24.44 -17.20 9.44
CA GLN A 95 24.56 -15.95 8.68
C GLN A 95 23.57 -15.92 7.51
N PRO A 96 23.04 -14.74 7.12
CA PRO A 96 22.21 -14.59 5.93
C PRO A 96 22.89 -15.17 4.69
N GLU A 97 22.14 -15.90 3.86
CA GLU A 97 22.68 -16.62 2.70
C GLU A 97 23.40 -15.68 1.73
N ILE A 98 22.84 -14.49 1.48
CA ILE A 98 23.46 -13.46 0.63
C ILE A 98 24.85 -13.02 1.11
N LEU A 99 25.10 -13.01 2.42
CA LEU A 99 26.42 -12.69 2.98
C LEU A 99 27.36 -13.90 2.88
N ALA A 100 26.85 -15.11 3.09
CA ALA A 100 27.63 -16.35 2.92
C ALA A 100 28.17 -16.47 1.48
N GLU A 101 27.30 -16.27 0.49
CA GLU A 101 27.65 -16.30 -0.93
C GLU A 101 28.67 -15.21 -1.29
N ALA A 102 28.48 -13.99 -0.77
CA ALA A 102 29.43 -12.90 -0.99
C ALA A 102 30.83 -13.23 -0.45
N LYS A 103 30.93 -13.87 0.72
CA LYS A 103 32.21 -14.34 1.28
C LYS A 103 32.87 -15.44 0.46
N MET A 104 32.08 -16.21 -0.31
CA MET A 104 32.59 -17.20 -1.26
C MET A 104 32.98 -16.59 -2.61
N GLY A 105 32.89 -15.27 -2.76
CA GLY A 105 33.24 -14.57 -3.99
C GLY A 105 32.07 -14.42 -4.98
N HIS A 106 30.84 -14.70 -4.55
CA HIS A 106 29.67 -14.69 -5.42
C HIS A 106 28.66 -13.59 -5.03
N ILE A 107 28.45 -12.64 -5.94
CA ILE A 107 27.39 -11.62 -5.83
C ILE A 107 26.71 -11.51 -7.19
N ASP A 108 25.37 -11.56 -7.22
CA ASP A 108 24.57 -11.40 -8.45
C ASP A 108 24.81 -10.01 -9.09
N GLU A 109 25.40 -9.99 -10.28
CA GLU A 109 25.74 -8.77 -11.01
C GLU A 109 24.49 -7.98 -11.45
N GLY A 110 23.35 -8.67 -11.62
CA GLY A 110 22.06 -8.06 -11.93
C GLY A 110 21.35 -7.47 -10.71
N MET A 111 21.89 -7.69 -9.50
CA MET A 111 21.41 -7.14 -8.23
C MET A 111 22.31 -6.01 -7.72
N VAL A 112 23.63 -6.20 -7.75
CA VAL A 112 24.60 -5.25 -7.21
C VAL A 112 25.56 -4.80 -8.30
N GLY A 113 25.62 -3.49 -8.54
CA GLY A 113 26.51 -2.91 -9.55
C GLY A 113 28.00 -2.99 -9.17
N ASP A 114 28.88 -2.96 -10.17
CA ASP A 114 30.33 -3.24 -10.05
C ASP A 114 31.03 -2.44 -8.96
N LYS A 115 30.78 -1.13 -8.88
CA LYS A 115 31.38 -0.26 -7.85
C LYS A 115 31.06 -0.73 -6.44
N ILE A 116 29.80 -1.10 -6.18
CA ILE A 116 29.36 -1.58 -4.86
C ILE A 116 29.91 -2.98 -4.61
N ARG A 117 29.97 -3.85 -5.63
CA ARG A 117 30.61 -5.18 -5.50
C ARG A 117 32.08 -5.07 -5.10
N GLN A 118 32.83 -4.17 -5.72
CA GLN A 118 34.23 -3.91 -5.36
C GLN A 118 34.37 -3.41 -3.92
N GLN A 119 33.46 -2.55 -3.46
CA GLN A 119 33.42 -2.10 -2.06
C GLN A 119 33.14 -3.27 -1.10
N ILE A 120 32.15 -4.12 -1.42
CA ILE A 120 31.82 -5.31 -0.62
C ILE A 120 33.02 -6.25 -0.53
N PHE A 121 33.65 -6.60 -1.64
CA PHE A 121 34.84 -7.47 -1.62
C PHE A 121 36.03 -6.80 -0.91
N GLY A 122 36.21 -5.49 -1.05
CA GLY A 122 37.23 -4.74 -0.31
C GLY A 122 37.05 -4.86 1.21
N LEU A 123 35.82 -4.77 1.70
CA LEU A 123 35.48 -4.98 3.10
C LEU A 123 35.70 -6.44 3.54
N LEU A 124 35.19 -7.41 2.77
CA LEU A 124 35.26 -8.84 3.13
C LEU A 124 36.69 -9.41 3.06
N ASP A 125 37.51 -8.93 2.13
CA ASP A 125 38.92 -9.32 1.98
C ASP A 125 39.87 -8.59 2.95
N GLY A 126 39.37 -7.61 3.71
CA GLY A 126 40.19 -6.79 4.61
C GLY A 126 41.06 -5.75 3.93
N LYS A 127 40.79 -5.43 2.65
CA LYS A 127 41.50 -4.38 1.88
C LYS A 127 41.00 -2.98 2.22
N THR A 128 39.77 -2.87 2.71
CA THR A 128 39.14 -1.62 3.15
C THR A 128 39.10 -1.59 4.69
N PRO A 129 39.70 -0.58 5.35
CA PRO A 129 39.65 -0.47 6.81
C PRO A 129 38.21 -0.29 7.30
N SER A 130 37.76 -1.16 8.19
CA SER A 130 36.45 -1.06 8.86
C SER A 130 36.50 -1.69 10.24
N ARG A 131 35.67 -1.19 11.16
CA ARG A 131 35.48 -1.78 12.50
C ARG A 131 34.46 -2.92 12.48
N ASP A 132 33.60 -2.99 11.46
CA ASP A 132 32.61 -4.03 11.24
C ASP A 132 32.46 -4.33 9.73
N PRO A 133 33.49 -4.95 9.11
CA PRO A 133 33.51 -5.15 7.66
C PRO A 133 32.36 -6.04 7.16
N GLN A 134 31.92 -7.01 7.97
CA GLN A 134 30.84 -7.91 7.60
C GLN A 134 29.47 -7.23 7.70
N GLY A 135 29.22 -6.46 8.76
CA GLY A 135 27.98 -5.68 8.90
C GLY A 135 27.85 -4.63 7.80
N GLU A 136 28.93 -3.90 7.50
CA GLU A 136 28.96 -2.94 6.39
C GLU A 136 28.72 -3.60 5.03
N ALA A 137 29.40 -4.72 4.74
CA ALA A 137 29.18 -5.49 3.53
C ALA A 137 27.72 -5.98 3.42
N TYR A 138 27.15 -6.48 4.51
CA TYR A 138 25.78 -6.96 4.53
C TYR A 138 24.75 -5.85 4.32
N ARG A 139 24.96 -4.67 4.90
CA ARG A 139 24.14 -3.48 4.64
C ARG A 139 24.12 -3.11 3.16
N LEU A 140 25.27 -3.12 2.48
CA LEU A 140 25.36 -2.86 1.04
C LEU A 140 24.62 -3.93 0.22
N LEU A 141 24.68 -5.20 0.62
CA LEU A 141 23.94 -6.30 -0.01
C LEU A 141 22.42 -6.12 0.14
N VAL A 142 21.93 -5.74 1.33
CA VAL A 142 20.51 -5.47 1.59
C VAL A 142 20.02 -4.29 0.74
N VAL A 143 20.80 -3.20 0.66
CA VAL A 143 20.48 -2.05 -0.21
C VAL A 143 20.44 -2.47 -1.68
N GLY A 144 21.40 -3.29 -2.13
CA GLY A 144 21.41 -3.87 -3.47
C GLY A 144 20.16 -4.70 -3.77
N ALA A 145 19.73 -5.55 -2.83
CA ALA A 145 18.51 -6.32 -2.95
C ALA A 145 17.26 -5.43 -3.05
N CYS A 146 17.14 -4.40 -2.21
CA CYS A 146 16.03 -3.44 -2.31
C CYS A 146 16.02 -2.72 -3.67
N ASN A 147 17.18 -2.24 -4.14
CA ASN A 147 17.31 -1.58 -5.44
C ASN A 147 16.98 -2.53 -6.61
N HIS A 148 17.31 -3.82 -6.50
CA HIS A 148 16.91 -4.83 -7.46
C HIS A 148 15.37 -4.99 -7.52
N TRP A 149 14.73 -5.09 -6.35
CA TRP A 149 13.29 -5.31 -6.22
C TRP A 149 12.45 -4.08 -6.55
N HIS A 150 13.01 -2.86 -6.49
CA HIS A 150 12.36 -1.64 -6.97
C HIS A 150 11.78 -1.78 -8.38
N ARG A 151 12.44 -2.53 -9.28
CA ARG A 151 11.95 -2.72 -10.66
C ARG A 151 10.60 -3.41 -10.73
N ALA A 152 10.36 -4.39 -9.86
CA ALA A 152 9.12 -5.16 -9.83
C ALA A 152 8.09 -4.56 -8.86
N MET A 153 8.56 -3.94 -7.78
CA MET A 153 7.74 -3.43 -6.67
C MET A 153 8.23 -2.03 -6.26
N PRO A 154 8.11 -1.02 -7.14
CA PRO A 154 8.59 0.33 -6.89
C PRO A 154 7.86 1.02 -5.73
N PHE A 155 6.64 0.59 -5.44
CA PHE A 155 5.82 1.09 -4.33
C PHE A 155 6.45 0.80 -2.96
N LEU A 156 7.05 -0.37 -2.74
CA LEU A 156 7.61 -0.76 -1.43
C LEU A 156 9.12 -0.54 -1.35
N PHE A 157 9.82 -0.90 -2.43
CA PHE A 157 11.26 -0.75 -2.53
C PHE A 157 11.55 0.50 -3.35
N GLN A 158 11.40 1.67 -2.75
CA GLN A 158 11.80 2.95 -3.39
C GLN A 158 13.30 2.91 -3.75
N ARG A 159 13.70 3.54 -4.87
CA ARG A 159 15.14 3.61 -5.24
C ARG A 159 15.88 4.25 -4.09
N ILE A 160 16.82 3.49 -3.54
CA ILE A 160 17.61 3.97 -2.43
C ILE A 160 18.86 4.64 -3.04
N ALA A 161 18.83 5.97 -2.99
CA ALA A 161 19.90 6.89 -3.40
C ALA A 161 19.71 8.25 -2.71
N ASP A 162 19.13 8.25 -1.50
CA ASP A 162 18.69 9.45 -0.83
C ASP A 162 19.09 9.41 0.65
N TYR A 163 18.20 9.70 1.59
CA TYR A 163 18.54 9.74 3.02
C TYR A 163 18.20 8.47 3.82
N THR A 164 17.36 7.57 3.29
CA THR A 164 16.84 6.44 4.08
C THR A 164 17.89 5.36 4.40
N GLU A 165 18.95 5.24 3.59
CA GLU A 165 20.10 4.32 3.83
C GLU A 165 20.97 4.79 4.98
N LEU A 166 21.16 6.11 5.06
CA LEU A 166 21.94 6.74 6.12
C LEU A 166 21.36 6.40 7.48
N LEU A 167 20.07 6.08 7.55
CA LEU A 167 19.33 5.81 8.76
C LEU A 167 18.93 4.33 8.91
N MET A 168 19.43 3.43 8.05
CA MET A 168 19.27 1.98 8.23
C MET A 168 19.92 1.54 9.56
N PRO A 169 19.31 0.62 10.34
CA PRO A 169 19.90 0.01 11.54
C PRO A 169 21.31 -0.55 11.33
N ASP A 170 22.23 -0.35 12.28
CA ASP A 170 23.63 -0.82 12.17
C ASP A 170 23.75 -2.32 12.46
N ASP A 171 23.22 -2.77 13.60
CA ASP A 171 23.26 -4.18 13.99
C ASP A 171 22.17 -4.98 13.27
N LEU A 172 22.55 -5.62 12.17
CA LEU A 172 21.71 -6.52 11.39
C LEU A 172 22.10 -8.00 11.53
N LEU A 173 23.29 -8.29 12.04
CA LEU A 173 23.87 -9.65 12.05
C LEU A 173 23.87 -10.32 13.43
N SER A 174 23.78 -9.57 14.54
CA SER A 174 23.79 -10.19 15.87
C SER A 174 22.55 -11.04 16.13
N GLY A 175 22.63 -11.90 17.15
CA GLY A 175 21.47 -12.68 17.62
C GLY A 175 20.34 -11.83 18.22
N ASN A 176 20.61 -10.57 18.58
CA ASN A 176 19.64 -9.62 19.09
C ASN A 176 19.24 -8.57 18.03
N SER A 177 19.63 -8.77 16.77
CA SER A 177 19.31 -7.83 15.69
C SER A 177 17.83 -7.86 15.35
N ILE A 178 17.34 -6.77 14.74
CA ILE A 178 15.96 -6.71 14.26
C ILE A 178 15.65 -7.84 13.26
N LEU A 179 16.64 -8.26 12.47
CA LEU A 179 16.48 -9.35 11.50
C LEU A 179 16.42 -10.73 12.17
N ALA A 180 17.13 -10.94 13.28
CA ALA A 180 16.98 -12.15 14.09
C ALA A 180 15.53 -12.31 14.58
N TYR A 181 14.99 -11.28 15.21
CA TYR A 181 13.59 -11.26 15.65
C TYR A 181 12.60 -11.38 14.49
N THR A 182 12.90 -10.79 13.32
CA THR A 182 12.08 -10.93 12.11
C THR A 182 12.01 -12.39 11.66
N ARG A 183 13.14 -13.13 11.67
CA ARG A 183 13.17 -14.55 11.31
C ARG A 183 12.40 -15.42 12.29
N GLU A 184 12.51 -15.14 13.60
CA GLU A 184 11.80 -15.87 14.66
C GLU A 184 10.29 -15.68 14.60
N ALA A 185 9.83 -14.46 14.30
CA ALA A 185 8.41 -14.14 14.21
C ALA A 185 7.78 -14.66 12.90
N MET A 186 8.50 -14.56 11.78
CA MET A 186 8.02 -14.93 10.45
C MET A 186 8.51 -16.32 10.05
N THR A 187 7.94 -17.34 10.69
CA THR A 187 8.22 -18.75 10.36
C THR A 187 7.55 -19.18 9.05
N PRO A 188 7.96 -20.32 8.45
CA PRO A 188 7.30 -20.89 7.27
C PRO A 188 5.78 -21.05 7.42
N ASP A 189 5.31 -21.50 8.59
CA ASP A 189 3.87 -21.66 8.85
C ASP A 189 3.13 -20.34 8.91
N VAL A 190 3.75 -19.32 9.50
CA VAL A 190 3.19 -17.98 9.62
C VAL A 190 3.12 -17.27 8.26
N CYS A 191 4.09 -17.51 7.37
CA CYS A 191 4.14 -16.96 6.02
C CYS A 191 3.40 -17.81 4.96
N LYS A 192 2.49 -18.70 5.38
CA LYS A 192 1.64 -19.45 4.44
C LYS A 192 0.78 -18.53 3.58
N ASP A 193 0.17 -17.52 4.19
CA ASP A 193 -0.56 -16.46 3.50
C ASP A 193 0.18 -15.13 3.65
N VAL A 194 0.07 -14.26 2.63
CA VAL A 194 0.63 -12.90 2.65
C VAL A 194 -0.14 -11.98 3.61
N GLU A 195 -1.35 -12.34 4.03
CA GLU A 195 -2.11 -11.61 5.06
C GLU A 195 -1.28 -11.34 6.33
N VAL A 196 -0.29 -12.19 6.67
CA VAL A 196 0.62 -11.98 7.80
C VAL A 196 1.27 -10.59 7.79
N ILE A 197 1.56 -10.04 6.62
CA ILE A 197 2.16 -8.71 6.48
C ILE A 197 1.19 -7.63 6.95
N GLY A 198 -0.10 -7.78 6.64
CA GLY A 198 -1.15 -6.90 7.14
C GLY A 198 -1.28 -6.97 8.67
N TRP A 199 -1.19 -8.17 9.25
CA TRP A 199 -1.20 -8.37 10.71
C TRP A 199 0.01 -7.73 11.40
N LEU A 200 1.21 -7.93 10.84
CA LEU A 200 2.44 -7.32 11.35
C LEU A 200 2.33 -5.81 11.40
N TYR A 201 1.76 -5.20 10.35
CA TYR A 201 1.57 -3.75 10.32
C TYR A 201 0.57 -3.26 11.37
N GLN A 202 -0.57 -3.92 11.49
CA GLN A 202 -1.56 -3.56 12.50
C GLN A 202 -0.97 -3.64 13.91
N PHE A 203 -0.20 -4.68 14.21
CA PHE A 203 0.45 -4.81 15.50
C PHE A 203 1.56 -3.78 15.69
N TYR A 204 2.30 -3.44 14.63
CA TYR A 204 3.30 -2.39 14.65
C TYR A 204 2.68 -1.06 15.10
N ILE A 205 1.54 -0.65 14.54
CA ILE A 205 0.90 0.63 14.90
C ILE A 205 0.08 0.57 16.21
N SER A 206 -0.11 -0.59 16.82
CA SER A 206 -1.06 -0.77 17.93
C SER A 206 -0.78 0.10 19.15
N GLU A 207 0.48 0.30 19.55
CA GLU A 207 0.82 1.18 20.68
C GLU A 207 0.53 2.65 20.35
N LYS A 208 0.72 3.07 19.08
CA LYS A 208 0.39 4.42 18.63
C LYS A 208 -1.12 4.64 18.63
N LYS A 209 -1.89 3.64 18.21
CA LYS A 209 -3.35 3.65 18.33
C LYS A 209 -3.77 3.88 19.79
N ASP A 210 -3.24 3.11 20.72
CA ASP A 210 -3.58 3.25 22.15
C ASP A 210 -3.25 4.66 22.70
N GLU A 211 -2.13 5.25 22.27
CA GLU A 211 -1.75 6.64 22.58
C GLU A 211 -2.80 7.65 22.09
N VAL A 212 -3.23 7.53 20.83
CA VAL A 212 -4.23 8.43 20.22
C VAL A 212 -5.58 8.30 20.94
N PHE A 213 -6.01 7.08 21.25
CA PHE A 213 -7.25 6.84 22.00
C PHE A 213 -7.17 7.35 23.45
N ALA A 214 -6.02 7.28 24.10
CA ALA A 214 -5.81 7.92 25.40
C ALA A 214 -5.90 9.46 25.30
N GLY A 215 -5.45 10.05 24.18
CA GLY A 215 -5.64 11.46 23.85
C GLY A 215 -7.11 11.88 23.73
N LEU A 216 -7.93 11.05 23.07
CA LEU A 216 -9.38 11.27 22.96
C LEU A 216 -10.07 11.37 24.33
N LYS A 217 -9.69 10.48 25.28
CA LYS A 217 -10.21 10.53 26.66
C LYS A 217 -9.88 11.86 27.36
N LYS A 218 -8.82 12.54 26.94
CA LYS A 218 -8.41 13.87 27.39
C LYS A 218 -8.97 15.00 26.52
N ARG A 219 -10.02 14.73 25.71
CA ARG A 219 -10.69 15.66 24.78
C ARG A 219 -9.78 16.23 23.69
N LYS A 220 -8.63 15.61 23.41
CA LYS A 220 -7.81 15.95 22.23
C LYS A 220 -8.48 15.40 20.98
N LYS A 221 -8.60 16.20 19.93
CA LYS A 221 -9.14 15.77 18.63
C LYS A 221 -8.07 15.06 17.82
N ILE A 222 -8.49 14.18 16.91
CA ILE A 222 -7.57 13.48 16.02
C ILE A 222 -7.13 14.43 14.92
N VAL A 223 -5.83 14.70 14.85
CA VAL A 223 -5.18 15.47 13.80
C VAL A 223 -4.89 14.57 12.58
N PRO A 224 -4.73 15.12 11.36
CA PRO A 224 -4.54 14.32 10.13
C PRO A 224 -3.50 13.18 10.25
N GLN A 225 -2.32 13.50 10.78
CA GLN A 225 -1.24 12.54 11.02
C GLN A 225 -1.60 11.34 11.92
N ASP A 226 -2.61 11.48 12.80
CA ASP A 226 -3.06 10.43 13.73
C ASP A 226 -4.29 9.68 13.20
N ILE A 227 -4.90 10.10 12.08
CA ILE A 227 -6.06 9.44 11.47
C ILE A 227 -5.76 7.97 11.14
N PRO A 228 -4.62 7.62 10.50
CA PRO A 228 -4.30 6.22 10.20
C PRO A 228 -4.30 5.35 11.47
N ALA A 229 -3.62 5.79 12.53
CA ALA A 229 -3.54 5.04 13.78
C ALA A 229 -4.91 4.91 14.48
N ALA A 230 -5.74 5.96 14.43
CA ALA A 230 -7.05 5.96 15.08
C ALA A 230 -8.06 5.04 14.39
N THR A 231 -8.02 4.99 13.05
CA THR A 231 -9.07 4.39 12.24
C THR A 231 -8.74 2.98 11.76
N GLN A 232 -7.47 2.57 11.83
CA GLN A 232 -7.07 1.25 11.34
C GLN A 232 -7.68 0.13 12.17
N LEU A 233 -8.47 -0.70 11.51
CA LEU A 233 -9.17 -1.85 12.06
C LEU A 233 -8.93 -3.05 11.14
N PHE A 234 -8.69 -4.21 11.75
CA PHE A 234 -8.57 -5.44 11.00
C PHE A 234 -9.93 -6.04 10.74
N THR A 235 -10.11 -6.56 9.53
CA THR A 235 -11.32 -7.26 9.13
C THR A 235 -11.07 -8.76 9.25
N PRO A 236 -11.70 -9.46 10.21
CA PRO A 236 -11.68 -10.92 10.28
C PRO A 236 -11.93 -11.57 8.92
N HIS A 237 -11.19 -12.64 8.63
CA HIS A 237 -11.24 -13.31 7.33
C HIS A 237 -12.67 -13.72 6.93
N TRP A 238 -13.51 -14.15 7.89
CA TRP A 238 -14.91 -14.47 7.60
C TRP A 238 -15.74 -13.25 7.16
N ILE A 239 -15.48 -12.06 7.70
CA ILE A 239 -16.15 -10.80 7.29
C ILE A 239 -15.69 -10.43 5.88
N VAL A 240 -14.39 -10.57 5.61
CA VAL A 240 -13.83 -10.36 4.27
C VAL A 240 -14.54 -11.25 3.25
N ARG A 241 -14.62 -12.56 3.55
CA ARG A 241 -15.31 -13.51 2.69
C ARG A 241 -16.78 -13.17 2.51
N TYR A 242 -17.48 -12.90 3.60
CA TYR A 242 -18.88 -12.50 3.57
C TYR A 242 -19.13 -11.31 2.65
N LEU A 243 -18.37 -10.22 2.79
CA LEU A 243 -18.56 -9.02 1.97
C LEU A 243 -18.24 -9.28 0.49
N VAL A 244 -17.14 -9.95 0.19
CA VAL A 244 -16.74 -10.22 -1.20
C VAL A 244 -17.70 -11.19 -1.89
N GLU A 245 -18.09 -12.28 -1.23
CA GLU A 245 -19.00 -13.29 -1.79
C GLU A 245 -20.39 -12.70 -2.04
N ASN A 246 -20.89 -11.87 -1.14
CA ASN A 246 -22.21 -11.24 -1.27
C ASN A 246 -22.21 -9.95 -2.11
N SER A 247 -21.06 -9.52 -2.63
CA SER A 247 -20.96 -8.41 -3.59
C SER A 247 -20.42 -8.88 -4.94
N LEU A 248 -19.13 -9.21 -5.05
CA LEU A 248 -18.54 -9.75 -6.29
C LEU A 248 -19.19 -11.09 -6.67
N GLY A 249 -19.26 -12.03 -5.72
CA GLY A 249 -19.87 -13.32 -5.99
C GLY A 249 -21.34 -13.18 -6.39
N ARG A 250 -22.08 -12.29 -5.73
CA ARG A 250 -23.46 -11.95 -6.05
C ARG A 250 -23.62 -11.44 -7.48
N LEU A 251 -22.79 -10.48 -7.88
CA LEU A 251 -22.77 -9.92 -9.23
C LEU A 251 -22.47 -10.99 -10.29
N TRP A 252 -21.52 -11.88 -10.01
CA TRP A 252 -21.19 -13.01 -10.88
C TRP A 252 -22.37 -13.98 -11.02
N MET A 253 -22.96 -14.43 -9.91
CA MET A 253 -24.08 -15.38 -9.93
C MET A 253 -25.35 -14.82 -10.60
N LEU A 254 -25.58 -13.50 -10.54
CA LEU A 254 -26.69 -12.86 -11.25
C LEU A 254 -26.51 -12.88 -12.78
N ASN A 255 -25.26 -12.83 -13.26
CA ASN A 255 -24.93 -12.93 -14.69
C ASN A 255 -24.72 -14.38 -15.13
N HIS A 256 -24.30 -15.28 -14.23
CA HIS A 256 -23.99 -16.69 -14.48
C HIS A 256 -24.69 -17.62 -13.48
N PRO A 257 -26.03 -17.79 -13.58
CA PRO A 257 -26.81 -18.55 -12.58
C PRO A 257 -26.45 -20.03 -12.47
N GLY A 258 -25.85 -20.60 -13.52
CA GLY A 258 -25.39 -21.99 -13.55
C GLY A 258 -23.95 -22.19 -13.07
N SER A 259 -23.27 -21.12 -12.64
CA SER A 259 -21.89 -21.18 -12.14
C SER A 259 -21.78 -22.12 -10.94
N LYS A 260 -20.71 -22.92 -10.92
CA LYS A 260 -20.41 -23.82 -9.79
C LYS A 260 -19.61 -23.12 -8.70
N LEU A 261 -19.17 -21.88 -8.92
CA LEU A 261 -18.40 -21.12 -7.95
C LEU A 261 -19.15 -20.89 -6.63
N ILE A 262 -20.49 -20.96 -6.64
CA ILE A 262 -21.30 -20.93 -5.42
C ILE A 262 -20.89 -22.00 -4.40
N GLU A 263 -20.36 -23.14 -4.83
CA GLU A 263 -19.87 -24.21 -3.95
C GLU A 263 -18.56 -23.83 -3.22
N ARG A 264 -17.87 -22.78 -3.67
CA ARG A 264 -16.64 -22.24 -3.06
C ARG A 264 -16.90 -21.01 -2.18
N MET A 265 -18.14 -20.52 -2.14
CA MET A 265 -18.54 -19.32 -1.42
C MET A 265 -19.33 -19.67 -0.16
N ASP A 266 -18.61 -20.08 0.90
CA ASP A 266 -19.19 -20.59 2.16
C ASP A 266 -20.10 -19.59 2.90
N TYR A 267 -19.91 -18.30 2.66
CA TYR A 267 -20.63 -17.20 3.29
C TYR A 267 -21.64 -16.52 2.35
N TYR A 268 -21.84 -17.07 1.14
CA TYR A 268 -22.83 -16.56 0.19
C TYR A 268 -24.26 -16.76 0.68
N ILE A 269 -25.02 -15.67 0.72
CA ILE A 269 -26.45 -15.71 1.04
C ILE A 269 -27.22 -15.92 -0.25
N LYS A 270 -27.83 -17.10 -0.38
CA LYS A 270 -28.79 -17.36 -1.46
C LYS A 270 -30.04 -16.50 -1.24
N PRO A 271 -30.55 -15.83 -2.28
CA PRO A 271 -31.82 -15.12 -2.16
C PRO A 271 -32.91 -16.08 -1.76
N GLU A 272 -33.72 -15.68 -0.80
CA GLU A 272 -34.93 -16.43 -0.49
C GLU A 272 -35.90 -16.35 -1.68
N PRO A 273 -36.62 -17.44 -2.00
CA PRO A 273 -37.73 -17.37 -2.91
C PRO A 273 -38.73 -16.35 -2.34
N GLN A 274 -39.14 -15.35 -3.12
CA GLN A 274 -40.24 -14.48 -2.69
C GLN A 274 -41.49 -15.34 -2.43
N ILE A 275 -42.10 -15.12 -1.28
CA ILE A 275 -43.33 -15.76 -0.84
C ILE A 275 -44.39 -14.66 -0.79
N ASP A 276 -45.58 -14.90 -1.35
CA ASP A 276 -46.68 -13.95 -1.24
C ASP A 276 -47.27 -13.94 0.19
N THR A 277 -48.18 -13.00 0.45
CA THR A 277 -48.86 -12.84 1.75
C THR A 277 -49.65 -14.08 2.19
N ASP A 278 -49.93 -14.99 1.26
CA ASP A 278 -50.71 -16.21 1.49
C ASP A 278 -49.83 -17.47 1.60
N GLY A 279 -48.50 -17.31 1.61
CA GLY A 279 -47.55 -18.41 1.82
C GLY A 279 -47.22 -19.23 0.56
N HIS A 280 -47.64 -18.77 -0.62
CA HIS A 280 -47.27 -19.43 -1.87
C HIS A 280 -45.92 -18.90 -2.39
N ARG A 281 -45.04 -19.83 -2.78
CA ARG A 281 -43.85 -19.51 -3.57
C ARG A 281 -44.31 -18.79 -4.85
N LEU A 282 -43.92 -17.53 -5.01
CA LEU A 282 -44.11 -16.85 -6.29
C LEU A 282 -43.39 -17.69 -7.35
N LYS A 283 -44.16 -18.27 -8.27
CA LYS A 283 -43.61 -18.94 -9.44
C LYS A 283 -43.03 -17.84 -10.33
N ASN A 284 -41.78 -17.48 -10.09
CA ASN A 284 -41.00 -16.76 -11.08
C ASN A 284 -40.90 -17.70 -12.27
N ASN A 285 -41.71 -17.44 -13.31
CA ASN A 285 -41.61 -18.15 -14.57
C ASN A 285 -40.13 -18.16 -14.97
N LYS A 286 -39.67 -19.34 -15.40
CA LYS A 286 -38.31 -19.80 -15.76
C LYS A 286 -37.39 -18.89 -16.62
N LYS A 287 -37.47 -17.56 -16.53
CA LYS A 287 -36.62 -16.60 -17.24
C LYS A 287 -36.15 -15.42 -16.39
N ASP A 288 -36.75 -15.14 -15.23
CA ASP A 288 -36.34 -14.00 -14.41
C ASP A 288 -35.84 -14.47 -13.03
N ILE A 289 -34.52 -14.50 -12.90
CA ILE A 289 -33.84 -14.71 -11.63
C ILE A 289 -33.89 -13.41 -10.85
N CYS A 290 -34.48 -13.48 -9.65
CA CYS A 290 -34.35 -12.52 -8.56
C CYS A 290 -34.53 -11.05 -8.95
N VAL A 291 -35.77 -10.57 -9.05
CA VAL A 291 -36.04 -9.13 -9.03
C VAL A 291 -36.25 -8.73 -7.57
N ASP A 292 -35.17 -8.31 -6.91
CA ASP A 292 -35.30 -7.22 -5.94
C ASP A 292 -35.93 -6.04 -6.70
N PRO A 293 -36.92 -5.29 -6.19
CA PRO A 293 -37.61 -4.24 -6.97
C PRO A 293 -36.70 -3.06 -7.39
N CYS A 294 -35.40 -3.13 -7.14
CA CYS A 294 -34.42 -2.09 -7.41
C CYS A 294 -33.57 -2.44 -8.64
N GLU A 295 -33.94 -1.84 -9.77
CA GLU A 295 -33.10 -1.51 -10.93
C GLU A 295 -32.45 -2.67 -11.73
N SER A 296 -32.25 -2.40 -13.02
CA SER A 296 -31.66 -3.32 -14.00
C SER A 296 -30.38 -3.98 -13.49
N VAL A 297 -30.36 -5.32 -13.43
CA VAL A 297 -29.14 -6.09 -13.13
C VAL A 297 -28.01 -5.61 -14.04
N VAL A 298 -26.91 -5.14 -13.44
CA VAL A 298 -25.69 -4.76 -14.15
C VAL A 298 -25.23 -5.95 -14.98
N LYS A 299 -25.30 -5.80 -16.31
CA LYS A 299 -24.88 -6.83 -17.27
C LYS A 299 -23.38 -6.76 -17.49
N ILE A 300 -22.76 -7.92 -17.46
CA ILE A 300 -21.31 -8.08 -17.59
C ILE A 300 -21.06 -9.15 -18.65
N SER A 301 -20.26 -8.82 -19.64
CA SER A 301 -19.97 -9.69 -20.80
C SER A 301 -18.72 -10.53 -20.59
N SER A 302 -17.78 -10.06 -19.77
CA SER A 302 -16.55 -10.77 -19.46
C SER A 302 -16.00 -10.40 -18.07
N PRO A 303 -15.14 -11.25 -17.47
CA PRO A 303 -14.53 -10.94 -16.18
C PRO A 303 -13.76 -9.61 -16.16
N GLU A 304 -13.13 -9.17 -17.26
CA GLU A 304 -12.36 -7.92 -17.36
C GLU A 304 -13.20 -6.66 -17.19
N GLU A 305 -14.50 -6.74 -17.45
CA GLU A 305 -15.40 -5.60 -17.22
C GLU A 305 -15.57 -5.33 -15.71
N ILE A 306 -15.41 -6.33 -14.84
CA ILE A 306 -15.70 -6.22 -13.41
C ILE A 306 -14.68 -5.38 -12.66
N ARG A 307 -14.95 -4.09 -12.50
CA ARG A 307 -14.19 -3.20 -11.61
C ARG A 307 -14.66 -3.23 -10.16
N ILE A 308 -13.75 -3.51 -9.24
CA ILE A 308 -13.96 -3.61 -7.79
C ILE A 308 -13.09 -2.56 -7.09
N CYS A 309 -13.67 -1.81 -6.15
CA CYS A 309 -12.93 -0.85 -5.33
C CYS A 309 -13.06 -1.15 -3.84
N ASP A 310 -11.94 -1.09 -3.14
CA ASP A 310 -11.92 -0.86 -1.69
C ASP A 310 -11.45 0.58 -1.41
N PRO A 311 -12.34 1.49 -0.97
CA PRO A 311 -12.04 2.91 -0.80
C PRO A 311 -11.25 3.22 0.47
N ALA A 312 -11.00 2.24 1.34
CA ALA A 312 -10.20 2.37 2.56
C ALA A 312 -9.42 1.07 2.79
N CYS A 313 -8.62 0.70 1.78
CA CYS A 313 -8.17 -0.67 1.61
C CYS A 313 -7.19 -1.18 2.67
N GLY A 314 -6.58 -0.29 3.46
CA GLY A 314 -5.59 -0.64 4.45
C GLY A 314 -4.47 -1.48 3.81
N SER A 315 -4.17 -2.63 4.40
CA SER A 315 -3.19 -3.59 3.88
C SER A 315 -3.76 -4.56 2.83
N GLY A 316 -4.96 -4.29 2.31
CA GLY A 316 -5.53 -4.96 1.13
C GLY A 316 -6.24 -6.28 1.39
N HIS A 317 -6.66 -6.60 2.62
CA HIS A 317 -7.31 -7.88 2.95
C HIS A 317 -8.52 -8.20 2.05
N MET A 318 -9.43 -7.23 1.86
CA MET A 318 -10.56 -7.38 0.93
C MET A 318 -10.11 -7.69 -0.48
N LEU A 319 -9.14 -6.92 -0.99
CA LEU A 319 -8.61 -7.07 -2.34
C LEU A 319 -7.90 -8.41 -2.54
N THR A 320 -7.21 -8.93 -1.52
CA THR A 320 -6.53 -10.23 -1.62
C THR A 320 -7.49 -11.41 -1.73
N TYR A 321 -8.65 -11.36 -1.07
CA TYR A 321 -9.67 -12.39 -1.25
C TYR A 321 -10.47 -12.17 -2.53
N ALA A 322 -10.76 -10.92 -2.89
CA ALA A 322 -11.36 -10.60 -4.20
C ALA A 322 -10.49 -11.09 -5.36
N PHE A 323 -9.15 -11.02 -5.24
CA PHE A 323 -8.21 -11.63 -6.19
C PHE A 323 -8.45 -13.14 -6.33
N ASP A 324 -8.59 -13.86 -5.21
CA ASP A 324 -8.78 -15.31 -5.23
C ASP A 324 -10.13 -15.70 -5.86
N LEU A 325 -11.20 -14.96 -5.59
CA LEU A 325 -12.51 -15.19 -6.20
C LEU A 325 -12.51 -14.84 -7.70
N LEU A 326 -11.91 -13.70 -8.08
CA LEU A 326 -11.73 -13.35 -9.49
C LEU A 326 -10.90 -14.40 -10.22
N TYR A 327 -9.84 -14.93 -9.61
CA TYR A 327 -9.04 -15.99 -10.22
C TYR A 327 -9.90 -17.21 -10.57
N ALA A 328 -10.79 -17.62 -9.64
CA ALA A 328 -11.73 -18.71 -9.89
C ALA A 328 -12.77 -18.38 -10.99
N ILE A 329 -13.21 -17.12 -11.08
CA ILE A 329 -14.09 -16.62 -12.15
C ILE A 329 -13.40 -16.74 -13.51
N TYR A 330 -12.18 -16.22 -13.66
CA TYR A 330 -11.43 -16.32 -14.91
C TYR A 330 -11.13 -17.77 -15.29
N GLU A 331 -10.82 -18.64 -14.32
CA GLU A 331 -10.65 -20.08 -14.58
C GLU A 331 -11.94 -20.76 -15.06
N GLU A 332 -13.11 -20.42 -14.49
CA GLU A 332 -14.41 -20.95 -14.93
C GLU A 332 -14.73 -20.54 -16.38
N GLU A 333 -14.36 -19.32 -16.75
CA GLU A 333 -14.49 -18.79 -18.12
C GLU A 333 -13.42 -19.31 -19.10
N GLY A 334 -12.51 -20.18 -18.66
CA GLY A 334 -11.56 -20.87 -19.53
C GLY A 334 -10.28 -20.09 -19.87
N TYR A 335 -9.94 -19.06 -19.09
CA TYR A 335 -8.71 -18.29 -19.29
C TYR A 335 -7.47 -19.11 -18.92
N GLU A 336 -6.36 -18.85 -19.61
CA GLU A 336 -5.08 -19.49 -19.32
C GLU A 336 -4.57 -19.07 -17.93
N PRO A 337 -4.34 -20.00 -16.99
CA PRO A 337 -3.94 -19.71 -15.61
C PRO A 337 -2.73 -18.78 -15.46
N ALA A 338 -1.82 -18.79 -16.45
CA ALA A 338 -0.64 -17.93 -16.48
C ALA A 338 -0.94 -16.45 -16.81
N GLU A 339 -2.09 -16.13 -17.41
CA GLU A 339 -2.47 -14.77 -17.81
C GLU A 339 -3.37 -14.10 -16.77
N ILE A 340 -4.19 -14.88 -16.07
CA ILE A 340 -5.19 -14.43 -15.10
C ILE A 340 -4.64 -13.38 -14.10
N PRO A 341 -3.48 -13.57 -13.44
CA PRO A 341 -3.00 -12.59 -12.46
C PRO A 341 -2.73 -11.21 -13.06
N SER A 342 -2.27 -11.14 -14.32
CA SER A 342 -2.04 -9.87 -15.01
C SER A 342 -3.38 -9.22 -15.37
N LEU A 343 -4.38 -9.98 -15.79
CA LEU A 343 -5.72 -9.46 -16.10
C LEU A 343 -6.39 -8.88 -14.86
N ILE A 344 -6.39 -9.63 -13.75
CA ILE A 344 -6.98 -9.20 -12.48
C ILE A 344 -6.40 -7.86 -11.99
N LEU A 345 -5.07 -7.74 -11.98
CA LEU A 345 -4.42 -6.53 -11.50
C LEU A 345 -4.54 -5.36 -12.48
N THR A 346 -4.78 -5.61 -13.77
CA THR A 346 -4.94 -4.55 -14.78
C THR A 346 -6.37 -4.01 -14.81
N HIS A 347 -7.36 -4.89 -14.72
CA HIS A 347 -8.74 -4.55 -15.05
C HIS A 347 -9.68 -4.49 -13.85
N ASN A 348 -9.41 -5.29 -12.81
CA ASN A 348 -10.44 -5.58 -11.82
C ASN A 348 -10.26 -4.87 -10.48
N LEU A 349 -9.08 -4.99 -9.87
CA LEU A 349 -8.89 -4.59 -8.47
C LEU A 349 -8.36 -3.18 -8.35
N TYR A 350 -9.03 -2.35 -7.55
CA TYR A 350 -8.63 -1.00 -7.20
C TYR A 350 -8.70 -0.79 -5.69
N GLY A 351 -7.69 -0.16 -5.11
CA GLY A 351 -7.66 0.22 -3.70
C GLY A 351 -7.36 1.69 -3.53
N ILE A 352 -7.97 2.33 -2.54
CA ILE A 352 -7.66 3.71 -2.13
C ILE A 352 -7.29 3.68 -0.65
N GLU A 353 -6.24 4.39 -0.29
CA GLU A 353 -5.74 4.45 1.08
C GLU A 353 -5.13 5.82 1.38
N ILE A 354 -5.27 6.30 2.61
CA ILE A 354 -4.70 7.59 3.05
C ILE A 354 -3.29 7.40 3.63
N ASP A 355 -3.03 6.22 4.17
CA ASP A 355 -1.78 5.85 4.82
C ASP A 355 -0.84 5.16 3.81
N GLU A 356 0.19 5.88 3.35
CA GLU A 356 1.25 5.40 2.44
C GLU A 356 1.69 3.98 2.78
N ARG A 357 1.94 3.80 4.08
CA ARG A 357 2.35 2.57 4.74
C ARG A 357 1.41 1.39 4.42
N ALA A 358 0.14 1.52 4.75
CA ALA A 358 -0.84 0.46 4.49
C ALA A 358 -0.98 0.18 2.99
N GLY A 359 -1.00 1.23 2.15
CA GLY A 359 -1.12 1.11 0.69
C GLY A 359 0.05 0.34 0.05
N GLU A 360 1.29 0.58 0.49
CA GLU A 360 2.47 -0.20 0.05
C GLU A 360 2.29 -1.70 0.33
N LEU A 361 1.74 -2.03 1.50
CA LEU A 361 1.49 -3.42 1.91
C LEU A 361 0.34 -4.06 1.13
N ALA A 362 -0.71 -3.31 0.80
CA ALA A 362 -1.78 -3.79 -0.08
C ALA A 362 -1.24 -4.14 -1.46
N ALA A 363 -0.42 -3.27 -2.05
CA ALA A 363 0.22 -3.51 -3.33
C ALA A 363 1.18 -4.72 -3.25
N PHE A 364 1.96 -4.83 -2.17
CA PHE A 364 2.81 -6.00 -1.95
C PHE A 364 2.00 -7.29 -1.86
N ALA A 365 0.91 -7.30 -1.09
CA ALA A 365 0.05 -8.46 -0.88
C ALA A 365 -0.56 -8.96 -2.20
N LEU A 366 -1.09 -8.05 -3.03
CA LEU A 366 -1.61 -8.38 -4.36
C LEU A 366 -0.52 -8.91 -5.30
N THR A 367 0.68 -8.32 -5.26
CA THR A 367 1.83 -8.80 -6.03
C THR A 367 2.23 -10.22 -5.61
N MET A 368 2.19 -10.53 -4.31
CA MET A 368 2.49 -11.87 -3.81
C MET A 368 1.40 -12.89 -4.17
N LYS A 369 0.11 -12.52 -4.13
CA LYS A 369 -0.99 -13.36 -4.64
C LYS A 369 -0.76 -13.70 -6.12
N ALA A 370 -0.46 -12.69 -6.94
CA ALA A 370 -0.14 -12.88 -8.36
C ALA A 370 1.10 -13.75 -8.58
N ARG A 371 2.19 -13.52 -7.84
CA ARG A 371 3.40 -14.33 -7.91
C ARG A 371 3.20 -15.79 -7.48
N THR A 372 2.27 -16.03 -6.55
CA THR A 372 1.91 -17.38 -6.10
C THR A 372 1.25 -18.18 -7.22
N LYS A 373 0.38 -17.53 -8.01
CA LYS A 373 -0.30 -18.14 -9.16
C LYS A 373 0.57 -18.21 -10.43
N GLN A 374 1.47 -17.23 -10.63
CA GLN A 374 2.34 -17.17 -11.80
C GLN A 374 3.82 -17.02 -11.42
N ARG A 375 4.62 -18.06 -11.66
CA ARG A 375 6.02 -18.10 -11.23
C ARG A 375 6.93 -16.98 -11.77
N ARG A 376 6.64 -16.48 -12.97
CA ARG A 376 7.43 -15.44 -13.64
C ARG A 376 6.81 -14.04 -13.50
N PHE A 377 5.84 -13.84 -12.60
CA PHE A 377 5.07 -12.60 -12.48
C PHE A 377 5.96 -11.35 -12.34
N PHE A 378 7.05 -11.40 -11.57
CA PHE A 378 7.96 -10.25 -11.40
C PHE A 378 8.63 -9.73 -12.70
N ARG A 379 8.58 -10.51 -13.79
CA ARG A 379 9.07 -10.06 -15.11
C ARG A 379 8.01 -9.31 -15.90
N LYS A 380 6.74 -9.38 -15.48
CA LYS A 380 5.64 -8.61 -16.05
C LYS A 380 5.75 -7.18 -15.54
N LYS A 381 5.42 -6.21 -16.40
CA LYS A 381 5.38 -4.78 -16.05
C LYS A 381 4.00 -4.36 -15.53
N VAL A 382 3.30 -5.27 -14.84
CA VAL A 382 1.96 -5.04 -14.28
C VAL A 382 2.11 -4.65 -12.82
N GLN A 383 1.44 -3.57 -12.42
CA GLN A 383 1.43 -3.06 -11.05
C GLN A 383 0.01 -3.12 -10.50
N PRO A 384 -0.19 -3.39 -9.20
CA PRO A 384 -1.50 -3.28 -8.58
C PRO A 384 -2.03 -1.83 -8.63
N ASN A 385 -3.33 -1.65 -8.86
CA ASN A 385 -3.98 -0.34 -8.83
C ASN A 385 -4.32 0.09 -7.39
N ILE A 386 -3.29 0.45 -6.61
CA ILE A 386 -3.46 1.02 -5.26
C ILE A 386 -3.12 2.51 -5.32
N CYS A 387 -4.09 3.36 -5.01
CA CYS A 387 -3.94 4.81 -4.92
C CYS A 387 -3.76 5.21 -3.45
N VAL A 388 -2.53 5.55 -3.07
CA VAL A 388 -2.29 6.29 -1.83
C VAL A 388 -2.63 7.76 -2.10
N LEU A 389 -3.57 8.32 -1.34
CA LEU A 389 -3.98 9.70 -1.47
C LEU A 389 -2.94 10.62 -0.82
N GLU A 390 -2.34 11.47 -1.62
CA GLU A 390 -1.39 12.47 -1.15
C GLU A 390 -2.04 13.85 -1.10
N LYS A 391 -1.75 14.57 -0.01
CA LYS A 391 -2.09 15.98 0.13
C LYS A 391 -1.26 16.81 -0.86
N ILE A 392 -1.93 17.60 -1.68
CA ILE A 392 -1.29 18.45 -2.69
C ILE A 392 -1.84 19.87 -2.55
N GLU A 393 -0.96 20.81 -2.20
CA GLU A 393 -1.28 22.23 -2.07
C GLU A 393 -0.68 23.03 -3.22
N PHE A 394 -1.34 24.10 -3.66
CA PHE A 394 -0.80 24.99 -4.68
C PHE A 394 -0.74 26.43 -4.16
N SER A 395 0.37 27.13 -4.34
CA SER A 395 0.35 28.60 -4.18
C SER A 395 -0.54 29.24 -5.26
N GLU A 396 -1.13 30.40 -4.97
CA GLU A 396 -1.91 31.15 -5.97
C GLU A 396 -1.06 31.55 -7.18
N SER A 397 0.21 31.92 -6.95
CA SER A 397 1.14 32.29 -8.01
C SER A 397 1.52 31.10 -8.90
N GLU A 398 1.89 29.95 -8.32
CA GLU A 398 2.33 28.79 -9.12
C GLU A 398 1.19 28.28 -10.02
N LEU A 399 -0.04 28.27 -9.52
CA LEU A 399 -1.17 27.75 -10.25
C LEU A 399 -1.54 28.71 -11.38
N LYS A 400 -1.55 30.02 -11.12
CA LYS A 400 -1.83 31.05 -12.13
C LYS A 400 -0.81 31.06 -13.26
N GLU A 401 0.47 30.92 -12.94
CA GLU A 401 1.55 30.83 -13.94
C GLU A 401 1.39 29.57 -14.80
N TYR A 402 1.15 28.43 -14.15
CA TYR A 402 0.94 27.16 -14.84
C TYR A 402 -0.31 27.17 -15.74
N MET A 403 -1.44 27.70 -15.27
CA MET A 403 -2.65 27.88 -16.07
C MET A 403 -2.42 28.78 -17.28
N THR A 404 -1.61 29.83 -17.12
CA THR A 404 -1.28 30.76 -18.21
C THR A 404 -0.43 30.07 -19.27
N PHE A 405 0.50 29.20 -18.88
CA PHE A 405 1.33 28.45 -19.81
C PHE A 405 0.57 27.35 -20.55
N VAL A 406 -0.23 26.56 -19.83
CA VAL A 406 -0.90 25.37 -20.40
C VAL A 406 -2.16 25.71 -21.18
N GLY A 407 -2.82 26.83 -20.84
CA GLY A 407 -4.08 27.30 -21.43
C GLY A 407 -5.15 27.41 -20.35
N ARG A 408 -5.60 28.64 -20.07
CA ARG A 408 -6.53 28.94 -18.95
C ARG A 408 -7.91 28.30 -19.14
N ASP A 409 -8.29 28.15 -20.39
CA ASP A 409 -9.49 27.51 -20.90
C ASP A 409 -9.61 26.03 -20.50
N LEU A 410 -8.48 25.34 -20.24
CA LEU A 410 -8.49 23.98 -19.69
C LEU A 410 -8.87 23.95 -18.20
N PHE A 411 -8.66 25.05 -17.47
CA PHE A 411 -8.86 25.14 -16.02
C PHE A 411 -10.22 25.73 -15.69
N THR A 412 -11.25 24.98 -16.03
CA THR A 412 -12.63 25.27 -15.66
C THR A 412 -12.79 25.35 -14.13
N ALA A 413 -13.86 25.99 -13.65
CA ALA A 413 -14.15 26.08 -12.22
C ALA A 413 -14.20 24.70 -11.51
N PRO A 414 -14.78 23.63 -12.11
CA PRO A 414 -14.70 22.28 -11.56
C PRO A 414 -13.27 21.72 -11.45
N LEU A 415 -12.40 21.96 -12.44
CA LEU A 415 -11.00 21.52 -12.37
C LEU A 415 -10.28 22.25 -11.24
N GLN A 416 -10.36 23.57 -11.17
CA GLN A 416 -9.74 24.35 -10.10
C GLN A 416 -10.26 23.94 -8.72
N THR A 417 -11.57 23.71 -8.58
CA THR A 417 -12.17 23.19 -7.35
C THR A 417 -11.58 21.84 -6.98
N THR A 418 -11.45 20.93 -7.95
CA THR A 418 -10.83 19.62 -7.72
C THR A 418 -9.39 19.76 -7.25
N LEU A 419 -8.58 20.63 -7.86
CA LEU A 419 -7.21 20.88 -7.41
C LEU A 419 -7.14 21.30 -5.94
N ARG A 420 -8.07 22.17 -5.50
CA ARG A 420 -8.16 22.62 -4.11
C ARG A 420 -8.73 21.56 -3.16
N GLN A 421 -9.57 20.64 -3.62
CA GLN A 421 -10.10 19.56 -2.78
C GLN A 421 -9.00 18.63 -2.24
N PHE A 422 -7.92 18.44 -3.01
CA PHE A 422 -6.80 17.58 -2.63
C PHE A 422 -5.80 18.22 -1.65
N GLU A 423 -6.03 19.46 -1.23
CA GLU A 423 -5.32 20.08 -0.09
C GLU A 423 -5.69 19.43 1.25
N GLU A 424 -6.80 18.70 1.28
CA GLU A 424 -7.33 17.99 2.46
C GLU A 424 -7.35 16.46 2.25
N ALA A 425 -6.56 15.94 1.29
CA ALA A 425 -6.56 14.51 0.98
C ALA A 425 -6.11 13.64 2.17
N ASP A 426 -5.20 14.15 2.99
CA ASP A 426 -4.72 13.54 4.26
C ASP A 426 -5.72 13.66 5.43
N ASN A 427 -6.84 14.36 5.22
CA ASN A 427 -7.88 14.55 6.22
C ASN A 427 -9.22 13.91 5.82
N PHE A 428 -9.65 14.09 4.57
CA PHE A 428 -10.93 13.58 4.05
C PHE A 428 -10.78 12.22 3.36
N GLY A 429 -9.58 11.88 2.88
CA GLY A 429 -9.34 10.63 2.18
C GLY A 429 -10.26 10.46 0.97
N SER A 430 -10.78 9.24 0.80
CA SER A 430 -11.65 8.86 -0.33
C SER A 430 -13.08 9.43 -0.25
N LEU A 431 -13.43 10.15 0.82
CA LEU A 431 -14.68 10.91 0.89
C LEU A 431 -14.70 12.14 -0.01
N ILE A 432 -13.53 12.56 -0.54
CA ILE A 432 -13.46 13.64 -1.53
C ILE A 432 -14.33 13.27 -2.73
N ARG A 433 -15.19 14.21 -3.15
CA ARG A 433 -16.01 14.10 -4.36
C ARG A 433 -15.46 15.06 -5.42
N PRO A 434 -14.64 14.58 -6.37
CA PRO A 434 -14.07 15.43 -7.41
C PRO A 434 -15.17 16.22 -8.13
N ALA A 435 -14.98 17.53 -8.26
CA ALA A 435 -15.93 18.37 -9.01
C ALA A 435 -15.81 18.15 -10.52
N VAL A 436 -14.62 17.81 -11.02
CA VAL A 436 -14.39 17.45 -12.41
C VAL A 436 -14.90 16.02 -12.69
N THR A 437 -15.63 15.85 -13.79
CA THR A 437 -16.27 14.57 -14.15
C THR A 437 -15.54 13.83 -15.28
N ASN A 438 -14.86 14.54 -16.18
CA ASN A 438 -14.11 13.98 -17.30
C ASN A 438 -12.60 13.87 -17.01
N VAL A 439 -12.25 13.33 -15.84
CA VAL A 439 -10.85 13.22 -15.37
C VAL A 439 -9.94 12.55 -16.40
N SER A 440 -10.37 11.42 -16.97
CA SER A 440 -9.52 10.63 -17.87
C SER A 440 -9.20 11.36 -19.18
N GLU A 441 -10.10 12.21 -19.68
CA GLU A 441 -9.86 13.05 -20.85
C GLU A 441 -8.90 14.19 -20.52
N MET A 442 -9.12 14.86 -19.38
CA MET A 442 -8.25 15.94 -18.89
C MET A 442 -6.82 15.46 -18.64
N LEU A 443 -6.66 14.26 -18.08
CA LEU A 443 -5.35 13.61 -17.92
C LEU A 443 -4.63 13.48 -19.26
N LYS A 444 -5.27 12.92 -20.29
CA LYS A 444 -4.66 12.75 -21.62
C LYS A 444 -4.23 14.07 -22.23
N ILE A 445 -5.08 15.09 -22.13
CA ILE A 445 -4.78 16.43 -22.66
C ILE A 445 -3.57 17.01 -21.94
N LEU A 446 -3.54 16.96 -20.61
CA LEU A 446 -2.43 17.53 -19.85
C LEU A 446 -1.14 16.73 -20.02
N GLU A 447 -1.18 15.40 -20.05
CA GLU A 447 0.00 14.55 -20.27
C GLU A 447 0.67 14.80 -21.63
N SER A 448 -0.09 15.25 -22.63
CA SER A 448 0.44 15.66 -23.95
C SER A 448 1.19 17.00 -23.93
N LYS A 449 1.06 17.80 -22.88
CA LYS A 449 1.67 19.13 -22.80
C LYS A 449 3.16 19.01 -22.50
N ASN A 450 3.97 19.62 -23.37
CA ASN A 450 5.40 19.65 -23.15
C ASN A 450 5.79 20.80 -22.20
N VAL A 451 6.11 20.45 -20.96
CA VAL A 451 6.68 21.35 -19.94
C VAL A 451 8.19 21.16 -19.75
N SER A 452 8.84 20.37 -20.63
CA SER A 452 10.28 20.12 -20.57
C SER A 452 11.05 21.42 -20.80
N GLY A 453 11.96 21.76 -19.89
CA GLY A 453 12.76 22.99 -19.96
C GLY A 453 12.36 24.08 -18.96
N GLN A 454 11.23 23.94 -18.26
CA GLN A 454 10.80 24.89 -17.22
C GLN A 454 10.66 24.16 -15.87
N LEU A 455 11.66 24.29 -15.00
CA LEU A 455 11.76 23.51 -13.76
C LEU A 455 10.51 23.68 -12.87
N PHE A 456 10.11 24.92 -12.60
CA PHE A 456 8.95 25.22 -11.75
C PHE A 456 7.63 24.74 -12.36
N LEU A 457 7.40 25.00 -13.66
CA LEU A 457 6.20 24.50 -14.32
C LEU A 457 6.16 22.98 -14.38
N SER A 458 7.31 22.31 -14.53
CA SER A 458 7.38 20.84 -14.50
C SER A 458 6.96 20.27 -13.14
N MET A 459 7.34 20.94 -12.03
CA MET A 459 6.90 20.54 -10.69
C MET A 459 5.38 20.74 -10.52
N THR A 460 4.84 21.91 -10.89
CA THR A 460 3.39 22.17 -10.82
C THR A 460 2.60 21.23 -11.73
N HIS A 461 3.11 20.95 -12.92
CA HIS A 461 2.53 19.99 -13.87
C HIS A 461 2.39 18.60 -13.26
N LYS A 462 3.45 18.09 -12.62
CA LYS A 462 3.42 16.79 -11.93
C LYS A 462 2.37 16.76 -10.82
N LYS A 463 2.27 17.83 -10.01
CA LYS A 463 1.24 17.97 -8.97
C LYS A 463 -0.17 17.94 -9.55
N VAL A 464 -0.44 18.67 -10.63
CA VAL A 464 -1.75 18.66 -11.30
C VAL A 464 -2.10 17.28 -11.85
N LEU A 465 -1.16 16.61 -12.52
CA LEU A 465 -1.36 15.24 -13.00
C LEU A 465 -1.62 14.26 -11.86
N GLN A 466 -0.91 14.41 -10.74
CA GLN A 466 -1.10 13.57 -9.57
C GLN A 466 -2.50 13.76 -8.95
N VAL A 467 -2.96 15.00 -8.79
CA VAL A 467 -4.34 15.28 -8.34
C VAL A 467 -5.35 14.60 -9.25
N LEU A 468 -5.20 14.74 -10.57
CA LEU A 468 -6.12 14.14 -11.52
C LEU A 468 -6.09 12.61 -11.48
N ARG A 469 -4.92 11.98 -11.34
CA ARG A 469 -4.83 10.52 -11.15
C ARG A 469 -5.57 10.09 -9.88
N GLN A 470 -5.39 10.80 -8.78
CA GLN A 470 -6.11 10.52 -7.53
C GLN A 470 -7.63 10.73 -7.71
N ALA A 471 -8.06 11.78 -8.41
CA ALA A 471 -9.47 12.04 -8.72
C ALA A 471 -10.11 10.96 -9.61
N ASP A 472 -9.34 10.36 -10.52
CA ASP A 472 -9.81 9.27 -11.38
C ASP A 472 -10.16 8.02 -10.56
N TYR A 473 -9.42 7.76 -9.47
CA TYR A 473 -9.74 6.69 -8.53
C TYR A 473 -11.02 6.98 -7.73
N LEU A 474 -11.34 8.25 -7.45
CA LEU A 474 -12.55 8.66 -6.74
C LEU A 474 -13.77 8.82 -7.65
N SER A 475 -13.61 8.61 -8.96
CA SER A 475 -14.70 8.74 -9.94
C SER A 475 -15.60 7.49 -9.94
N PRO A 476 -16.92 7.63 -10.23
CA PRO A 476 -17.89 6.53 -10.15
C PRO A 476 -17.74 5.56 -11.33
N LYS A 477 -16.79 4.63 -11.25
CA LYS A 477 -16.45 3.67 -12.33
C LYS A 477 -16.41 2.20 -11.89
N TYR A 478 -16.85 1.91 -10.67
CA TYR A 478 -16.77 0.57 -10.06
C TYR A 478 -18.15 -0.09 -10.04
N HIS A 479 -18.18 -1.39 -10.33
CA HIS A 479 -19.40 -2.20 -10.24
C HIS A 479 -19.61 -2.71 -8.81
N VAL A 480 -18.51 -2.92 -8.08
CA VAL A 480 -18.52 -3.41 -6.71
C VAL A 480 -17.67 -2.49 -5.85
N VAL A 481 -18.22 -2.03 -4.73
CA VAL A 481 -17.48 -1.36 -3.68
C VAL A 481 -17.57 -2.22 -2.43
N ILE A 482 -16.42 -2.62 -1.90
CA ILE A 482 -16.30 -3.45 -0.69
C ILE A 482 -15.37 -2.75 0.28
N ALA A 483 -15.85 -2.45 1.48
CA ALA A 483 -15.09 -1.65 2.43
C ALA A 483 -15.27 -2.14 3.87
N ASN A 484 -14.21 -2.08 4.64
CA ASN A 484 -14.30 -1.88 6.09
C ASN A 484 -13.86 -0.43 6.37
N PRO A 485 -14.78 0.54 6.25
CA PRO A 485 -14.42 1.95 6.29
C PRO A 485 -13.88 2.40 7.66
N PRO A 486 -13.24 3.57 7.77
CA PRO A 486 -12.77 4.09 9.04
C PRO A 486 -13.94 4.38 10.00
N TYR A 487 -13.78 4.01 11.27
CA TYR A 487 -14.76 4.30 12.34
C TYR A 487 -14.25 5.43 13.23
N MET A 488 -15.00 6.53 13.29
CA MET A 488 -14.72 7.67 14.15
C MET A 488 -15.97 8.52 14.33
N GLY A 489 -16.59 8.44 15.50
CA GLY A 489 -17.72 9.29 15.84
C GLY A 489 -17.36 10.78 15.82
N GLY A 490 -18.35 11.65 15.61
CA GLY A 490 -18.15 13.11 15.50
C GLY A 490 -17.46 13.79 16.70
N GLY A 491 -17.32 13.09 17.83
CA GLY A 491 -16.50 13.50 18.98
C GLY A 491 -14.98 13.42 18.72
N GLY A 492 -14.52 12.55 17.82
CA GLY A 492 -13.10 12.41 17.45
C GLY A 492 -12.66 13.32 16.31
N MET A 493 -13.59 13.70 15.42
CA MET A 493 -13.32 14.51 14.23
C MET A 493 -12.72 15.88 14.57
N ASN A 494 -11.70 16.30 13.82
CA ASN A 494 -11.19 17.67 13.86
C ASN A 494 -12.20 18.67 13.26
N GLY A 495 -11.93 19.96 13.43
CA GLY A 495 -12.85 21.02 13.01
C GLY A 495 -13.16 21.00 11.52
N ARG A 496 -12.14 20.79 10.66
CA ARG A 496 -12.29 20.76 9.21
C ARG A 496 -13.13 19.58 8.76
N LEU A 497 -12.81 18.37 9.24
CA LEU A 497 -13.56 17.15 8.94
C LEU A 497 -15.02 17.23 9.41
N LYS A 498 -15.26 17.86 10.57
CA LYS A 498 -16.62 18.06 11.11
C LYS A 498 -17.46 19.04 10.28
N VAL A 499 -16.85 20.09 9.72
CA VAL A 499 -17.52 21.02 8.81
C VAL A 499 -17.81 20.32 7.49
N PHE A 500 -16.83 19.60 6.95
CA PHE A 500 -16.97 18.81 5.73
C PHE A 500 -18.11 17.78 5.86
N SER A 501 -18.13 16.97 6.93
CA SER A 501 -19.17 15.97 7.15
C SER A 501 -20.57 16.58 7.25
N LYS A 502 -20.71 17.73 7.92
CA LYS A 502 -21.99 18.46 7.97
C LYS A 502 -22.46 18.94 6.61
N ASN A 503 -21.56 19.48 5.80
CA ASN A 503 -21.91 20.12 4.53
C ASN A 503 -22.14 19.11 3.41
N VAL A 504 -21.34 18.04 3.36
CA VAL A 504 -21.35 17.06 2.26
C VAL A 504 -22.20 15.84 2.59
N TYR A 505 -22.25 15.43 3.86
CA TYR A 505 -22.93 14.22 4.33
C TYR A 505 -23.93 14.49 5.46
N PRO A 506 -24.90 15.42 5.28
CA PRO A 506 -25.76 15.87 6.37
C PRO A 506 -26.55 14.74 7.05
N ASN A 507 -26.91 13.69 6.31
CA ASN A 507 -27.73 12.56 6.81
C ASN A 507 -26.90 11.43 7.44
N SER A 508 -25.57 11.43 7.29
CA SER A 508 -24.69 10.36 7.78
C SER A 508 -23.42 10.87 8.49
N ARG A 509 -23.38 12.16 8.85
CA ARG A 509 -22.26 12.83 9.54
C ARG A 509 -21.91 12.34 10.96
N ALA A 510 -22.67 11.40 11.53
CA ALA A 510 -22.54 11.02 12.94
C ALA A 510 -21.25 10.23 13.20
N ASP A 511 -20.85 9.39 12.26
CA ASP A 511 -19.62 8.61 12.26
C ASP A 511 -18.98 8.62 10.85
N LEU A 512 -17.66 8.42 10.77
CA LEU A 512 -16.96 8.32 9.49
C LEU A 512 -17.48 7.15 8.65
N PHE A 513 -17.74 6.01 9.27
CA PHE A 513 -18.08 4.78 8.52
C PHE A 513 -19.36 4.95 7.69
N SER A 514 -20.30 5.78 8.14
CA SER A 514 -21.60 6.00 7.46
C SER A 514 -21.53 7.00 6.31
N MET A 515 -20.39 7.66 6.09
CA MET A 515 -20.19 8.56 4.95
C MET A 515 -19.59 7.85 3.73
N PHE A 516 -19.00 6.67 3.94
CA PHE A 516 -18.58 5.72 2.92
C PHE A 516 -19.79 4.89 2.47
#